data_AF-A0A1B6C7D8-F1
#
_entry.id   AF-A0A1B6C7D8-F1
#
_cell.length_a   1.000
_cell.length_b   1.000
_cell.length_c   1.000
_cell.angle_alpha   90.00
_cell.angle_beta   90.00
_cell.angle_gamma   90.00
#
_symmetry.space_group_name_H-M   'P 1'
#
loop_
_entity.id
_entity.type
_entity.pdbx_description
1 polymer ?
#
loop_
_entity_poly.entity_id
_entity_poly.type
_entity_poly.pdbx_seq_one_letter_code
_entity_poly.pdbx_strand_id
1 'polypeptide(L)'
;ILFFNIPVLPELLLSINDMEEFDTLFKYTRNVNKEDIEAYKYTFSQPGSLTAGLNYYRQNLAPHYELLKEHNKNFRWPRGLMLVGGRDDFVEFAVLEKTQKIVNNLEIGVIENGTHFLQSDEMEVFNKQIWNFLNQKTT
;
A
#
# COMPACT_ATOMS: atom_id res chain seq x y z
N ILE A 1 -12.41 6.23 3.21
CA ILE A 1 -11.81 6.41 4.56
C ILE A 1 -12.87 6.56 5.66
N LEU A 2 -13.83 7.52 5.57
CA LEU A 2 -14.85 7.71 6.62
C LEU A 2 -15.74 6.48 6.88
N PHE A 3 -16.11 5.76 5.81
CA PHE A 3 -16.91 4.53 5.88
C PHE A 3 -16.40 3.53 6.94
N PHE A 4 -15.08 3.33 7.03
CA PHE A 4 -14.47 2.36 7.96
C PHE A 4 -14.63 2.71 9.45
N ASN A 5 -15.09 3.92 9.77
CA ASN A 5 -15.33 4.37 11.15
C ASN A 5 -16.76 4.14 11.63
N ILE A 6 -17.68 3.70 10.75
CA ILE A 6 -19.03 3.30 11.16
C ILE A 6 -18.91 2.02 12.01
N PRO A 7 -19.44 1.97 13.23
CA PRO A 7 -19.37 0.77 14.07
C PRO A 7 -20.03 -0.41 13.37
N VAL A 8 -19.34 -1.56 13.33
CA VAL A 8 -19.83 -2.88 12.88
C VAL A 8 -20.16 -2.99 11.37
N LEU A 9 -20.63 -1.92 10.73
CA LEU A 9 -21.09 -1.95 9.33
C LEU A 9 -19.99 -2.38 8.33
N PRO A 10 -18.75 -1.87 8.39
CA PRO A 10 -17.70 -2.30 7.48
C PRO A 10 -17.32 -3.77 7.66
N GLU A 11 -17.21 -4.24 8.92
CA GLU A 11 -16.99 -5.66 9.21
C GLU A 11 -18.09 -6.53 8.61
N LEU A 12 -19.36 -6.14 8.80
CA LEU A 12 -20.49 -6.88 8.25
C LEU A 12 -20.40 -6.94 6.72
N LEU A 13 -20.30 -5.79 6.05
CA LEU A 13 -20.31 -5.73 4.58
C LEU A 13 -19.14 -6.48 3.94
N LEU A 14 -17.95 -6.40 4.54
CA LEU A 14 -16.77 -7.09 4.03
C LEU A 14 -16.76 -8.60 4.33
N SER A 15 -17.64 -9.08 5.22
CA SER A 15 -17.75 -10.50 5.59
C SER A 15 -18.86 -11.27 4.86
N ILE A 16 -19.75 -10.57 4.15
CA ILE A 16 -20.86 -11.17 3.42
C ILE A 16 -20.37 -11.91 2.16
N ASN A 17 -21.13 -12.91 1.71
CA ASN A 17 -20.90 -13.66 0.47
C ASN A 17 -19.48 -14.20 0.33
N ASP A 18 -18.96 -14.87 1.36
CA ASP A 18 -17.58 -15.39 1.32
C ASP A 18 -16.53 -14.28 1.05
N MET A 19 -16.76 -13.11 1.63
CA MET A 19 -15.87 -11.96 1.50
C MET A 19 -15.65 -11.53 0.02
N GLU A 20 -16.72 -11.53 -0.78
CA GLU A 20 -16.76 -11.21 -2.23
C GLU A 20 -16.07 -9.88 -2.59
N GLU A 21 -15.95 -8.94 -1.65
CA GLU A 21 -15.20 -7.70 -1.86
C GLU A 21 -13.73 -7.97 -2.22
N PHE A 22 -13.12 -9.06 -1.75
CA PHE A 22 -11.74 -9.43 -2.14
C PHE A 22 -11.65 -9.82 -3.62
N ASP A 23 -12.67 -10.50 -4.16
CA ASP A 23 -12.75 -10.78 -5.59
C ASP A 23 -12.86 -9.48 -6.41
N THR A 24 -13.64 -8.52 -5.91
CA THR A 24 -13.80 -7.21 -6.54
C THR A 24 -12.51 -6.37 -6.46
N LEU A 25 -11.84 -6.37 -5.30
CA LEU A 25 -10.58 -5.66 -5.06
C LEU A 25 -9.48 -6.11 -6.03
N PHE A 26 -9.36 -7.42 -6.23
CA PHE A 26 -8.31 -7.98 -7.10
C PHE A 26 -8.74 -8.12 -8.56
N LYS A 27 -9.98 -7.80 -8.93
CA LYS A 27 -10.55 -7.96 -10.27
C LYS A 27 -9.68 -7.42 -11.41
N TYR A 28 -9.01 -6.29 -11.19
CA TYR A 28 -8.17 -5.62 -12.19
C TYR A 28 -6.67 -5.78 -11.93
N THR A 29 -6.28 -6.55 -10.91
CA THR A 29 -4.88 -6.82 -10.60
C THR A 29 -4.41 -8.00 -11.46
N ARG A 30 -3.40 -7.81 -12.32
CA ARG A 30 -2.86 -8.92 -13.10
C ARG A 30 -2.05 -9.88 -12.21
N ASN A 31 -1.90 -11.10 -12.71
CA ASN A 31 -1.13 -12.18 -12.06
C ASN A 31 -1.59 -12.53 -10.63
N VAL A 32 -2.85 -12.25 -10.30
CA VAL A 32 -3.52 -12.74 -9.10
C VAL A 32 -4.50 -13.82 -9.54
N ASN A 33 -4.33 -15.04 -9.02
CA ASN A 33 -5.24 -16.16 -9.29
C ASN A 33 -6.24 -16.34 -8.15
N LYS A 34 -7.09 -17.37 -8.25
CA LYS A 34 -8.13 -17.64 -7.25
C LYS A 34 -7.51 -18.06 -5.92
N GLU A 35 -6.50 -18.91 -5.96
CA GLU A 35 -5.80 -19.40 -4.77
C GLU A 35 -5.16 -18.25 -3.97
N ASP A 36 -4.63 -17.23 -4.67
CA ASP A 36 -4.11 -16.01 -4.04
C ASP A 36 -5.22 -15.25 -3.30
N ILE A 37 -6.39 -15.06 -3.94
CA ILE A 37 -7.55 -14.38 -3.34
C ILE A 37 -8.06 -15.17 -2.13
N GLU A 38 -8.18 -16.49 -2.25
CA GLU A 38 -8.59 -17.37 -1.15
C GLU A 38 -7.61 -17.32 0.02
N ALA A 39 -6.31 -17.11 -0.21
CA ALA A 39 -5.35 -16.91 0.88
C ALA A 39 -5.63 -15.61 1.66
N TYR A 40 -6.03 -14.52 0.98
CA TYR A 40 -6.46 -13.29 1.65
C TYR A 40 -7.76 -13.50 2.43
N LYS A 41 -8.78 -14.14 1.83
CA LYS A 41 -10.05 -14.46 2.51
C LYS A 41 -9.83 -15.35 3.73
N TYR A 42 -9.01 -16.39 3.61
CA TYR A 42 -8.62 -17.24 4.73
C TYR A 42 -7.96 -16.43 5.85
N THR A 43 -7.06 -15.51 5.51
CA THR A 43 -6.35 -14.68 6.49
C THR A 43 -7.30 -13.74 7.23
N PHE A 44 -8.19 -13.05 6.49
CA PHE A 44 -9.11 -12.07 7.07
C PHE A 44 -10.36 -12.67 7.71
N SER A 45 -10.72 -13.92 7.38
CA SER A 45 -11.76 -14.68 8.09
C SER A 45 -11.33 -15.15 9.48
N GLN A 46 -10.03 -15.13 9.81
CA GLN A 46 -9.58 -15.49 11.15
C GLN A 46 -10.13 -14.51 12.21
N PRO A 47 -10.46 -14.99 13.43
CA PRO A 47 -11.03 -14.16 14.48
C PRO A 47 -10.22 -12.88 14.74
N GLY A 48 -10.86 -11.72 14.53
CA GLY A 48 -10.26 -10.41 14.76
C GLY A 48 -9.37 -9.86 13.63
N SER A 49 -9.03 -10.65 12.61
CA SER A 49 -8.15 -10.21 11.51
C SER A 49 -8.77 -9.10 10.67
N LEU A 50 -10.04 -9.26 10.25
CA LEU A 50 -10.75 -8.22 9.49
C LEU A 50 -10.84 -6.90 10.27
N THR A 51 -11.21 -6.96 11.55
CA THR A 51 -11.25 -5.78 12.43
C THR A 51 -9.87 -5.13 12.56
N ALA A 52 -8.79 -5.92 12.69
CA ALA A 52 -7.43 -5.39 12.75
C ALA A 52 -7.05 -4.64 11.46
N GLY A 53 -7.39 -5.18 10.29
CA GLY A 53 -7.19 -4.50 9.00
C GLY A 53 -7.97 -3.18 8.92
N LEU A 54 -9.23 -3.17 9.37
CA LEU A 54 -10.06 -1.96 9.39
C LEU A 54 -9.56 -0.91 10.39
N ASN A 55 -9.01 -1.34 11.52
CA ASN A 55 -8.45 -0.43 12.51
C ASN A 55 -7.32 0.43 11.95
N TYR A 56 -6.55 -0.06 10.96
CA TYR A 56 -5.57 0.76 10.25
C TYR A 56 -6.21 2.02 9.63
N TYR A 57 -7.35 1.85 8.95
CA TYR A 57 -8.09 2.97 8.36
C TYR A 57 -8.78 3.86 9.39
N ARG A 58 -9.21 3.31 10.54
CA ARG A 58 -9.80 4.08 11.64
C ARG A 58 -8.77 5.04 12.26
N GLN A 59 -7.50 4.62 12.34
CA GLN A 59 -6.42 5.48 12.84
C GLN A 59 -6.12 6.69 11.93
N ASN A 60 -6.50 6.67 10.64
CA ASN A 60 -6.30 7.83 9.76
C ASN A 60 -7.04 9.11 10.22
N LEU A 61 -8.08 8.97 11.05
CA LEU A 61 -8.84 10.11 11.59
C LEU A 61 -8.46 10.45 13.02
N ALA A 62 -7.61 9.64 13.67
CA ALA A 62 -7.14 9.96 15.00
C ALA A 62 -6.26 11.22 14.95
N PRO A 63 -6.38 12.13 15.92
CA PRO A 63 -5.61 13.38 15.94
C PRO A 63 -4.14 13.08 16.27
N HIS A 64 -3.39 12.59 15.30
CA HIS A 64 -1.95 12.35 15.39
C HIS A 64 -1.14 13.61 15.11
N TYR A 65 -1.63 14.77 15.57
CA TYR A 65 -1.00 16.08 15.35
C TYR A 65 0.45 16.12 15.85
N GLU A 66 0.77 15.37 16.90
CA GLU A 66 2.13 15.24 17.43
C GLU A 66 3.05 14.39 16.53
N LEU A 67 2.56 13.33 15.89
CA LEU A 67 3.36 12.50 14.95
C LEU A 67 3.69 13.25 13.64
N LEU A 68 2.87 14.24 13.28
CA LEU A 68 3.07 15.07 12.08
C LEU A 68 4.05 16.24 12.32
N LYS A 69 4.39 16.55 13.57
CA LYS A 69 5.21 17.72 13.91
C LYS A 69 6.71 17.49 13.82
N GLU A 70 7.17 16.26 13.95
CA GLU A 70 8.61 15.97 14.00
C GLU A 70 9.14 15.38 12.70
N HIS A 71 9.31 16.24 11.70
CA HIS A 71 10.37 16.00 10.73
C HIS A 71 11.64 16.70 11.22
N ASN A 72 12.53 15.92 11.84
CA ASN A 72 13.89 16.38 12.07
C ASN A 72 14.56 16.61 10.71
N LYS A 73 14.58 17.86 10.25
CA LYS A 73 15.19 18.26 8.97
C LYS A 73 16.67 17.88 8.88
N ASN A 74 17.32 17.63 10.01
CA ASN A 74 18.71 17.22 10.10
C ASN A 74 18.88 15.69 10.19
N PHE A 75 17.79 14.92 10.15
CA PHE A 75 17.86 13.47 10.09
C PHE A 75 18.45 13.05 8.73
N ARG A 76 19.52 12.26 8.79
CA ARG A 76 20.14 11.68 7.60
C ARG A 76 19.41 10.39 7.26
N TRP A 77 18.51 10.48 6.29
CA TRP A 77 17.77 9.32 5.83
C TRP A 77 18.71 8.28 5.18
N PRO A 78 18.51 6.99 5.46
CA PRO A 78 19.17 5.96 4.67
C PRO A 78 18.71 6.07 3.21
N ARG A 79 19.52 5.52 2.30
CA ARG A 79 19.15 5.43 0.90
C ARG A 79 17.86 4.62 0.77
N GLY A 80 16.87 5.17 0.09
CA GLY A 80 15.56 4.55 -0.10
C GLY A 80 15.12 4.55 -1.55
N LEU A 81 14.22 3.63 -1.89
CA LEU A 81 13.53 3.55 -3.17
C LEU A 81 12.03 3.57 -2.93
N MET A 82 11.31 4.43 -3.65
CA MET A 82 9.86 4.44 -3.72
C MET A 82 9.42 4.11 -5.15
N LEU A 83 8.71 3.00 -5.32
CA LEU A 83 8.14 2.58 -6.59
C LEU A 83 6.62 2.78 -6.56
N VAL A 84 6.05 3.37 -7.62
CA VAL A 84 4.60 3.48 -7.79
C VAL A 84 4.16 3.10 -9.19
N GLY A 85 2.91 2.67 -9.30
CA GLY A 85 2.26 2.37 -10.58
C GLY A 85 1.90 3.63 -11.36
N GLY A 86 2.12 3.61 -12.66
CA GLY A 86 1.71 4.66 -13.58
C GLY A 86 0.18 4.76 -13.73
N ARG A 87 -0.53 3.69 -13.39
CA ARG A 87 -2.00 3.54 -13.44
C ARG A 87 -2.59 3.24 -12.06
N ASP A 88 -1.95 3.76 -11.01
CA ASP A 88 -2.45 3.63 -9.64
C ASP A 88 -3.60 4.63 -9.40
N ASP A 89 -4.78 4.12 -9.03
CA ASP A 89 -5.97 4.91 -8.74
C ASP A 89 -6.00 5.52 -7.32
N PHE A 90 -5.06 5.13 -6.45
CA PHE A 90 -5.03 5.47 -5.02
C PHE A 90 -3.90 6.44 -4.65
N VAL A 91 -2.79 6.45 -5.37
CA VAL A 91 -1.61 7.29 -5.07
C VAL A 91 -1.44 8.40 -6.11
N GLU A 92 -1.60 9.65 -5.70
CA GLU A 92 -1.33 10.80 -6.56
C GLU A 92 0.19 11.06 -6.73
N PHE A 93 0.64 11.36 -7.95
CA PHE A 93 2.04 11.70 -8.21
C PHE A 93 2.56 12.92 -7.43
N ALA A 94 1.67 13.85 -7.06
CA ALA A 94 2.05 14.99 -6.21
C ALA A 94 2.58 14.55 -4.84
N VAL A 95 2.22 13.35 -4.35
CA VAL A 95 2.76 12.76 -3.12
C VAL A 95 4.23 12.41 -3.30
N LEU A 96 4.64 11.91 -4.47
CA LEU A 96 6.03 11.55 -4.75
C LEU A 96 6.97 12.74 -4.59
N GLU A 97 6.62 13.86 -5.23
CA GLU A 97 7.43 15.08 -5.16
C GLU A 97 7.52 15.64 -3.74
N LYS A 98 6.42 15.57 -2.98
CA LYS A 98 6.39 16.01 -1.58
C LYS A 98 7.25 15.11 -0.70
N THR A 99 7.19 13.80 -0.89
CA THR A 99 8.01 12.83 -0.16
C THR A 99 9.50 13.05 -0.45
N GLN A 100 9.89 13.26 -1.71
CA GLN A 100 11.29 13.52 -2.08
C GLN A 100 11.85 14.82 -1.45
N LYS A 101 11.00 15.83 -1.24
CA LYS A 101 11.39 17.07 -0.54
C LYS A 101 11.63 16.86 0.95
N ILE A 102 11.02 15.84 1.55
CA ILE A 102 11.15 15.50 2.97
C ILE A 102 12.30 14.51 3.19
N VAL A 103 12.42 13.50 2.31
CA VAL A 103 13.40 12.42 2.38
C VAL A 103 14.49 12.67 1.34
N ASN A 104 15.60 13.25 1.79
CA ASN A 104 16.69 13.73 0.93
C ASN A 104 17.50 12.63 0.20
N ASN A 105 17.38 11.36 0.60
CA ASN A 105 18.11 10.23 0.02
C ASN A 105 17.14 9.18 -0.56
N LEU A 106 16.14 9.67 -1.32
CA LEU A 106 15.07 8.84 -1.89
C LEU A 106 15.10 8.87 -3.43
N GLU A 107 15.25 7.69 -4.01
CA GLU A 107 15.01 7.42 -5.43
C GLU A 107 13.53 7.14 -5.67
N ILE A 108 13.01 7.66 -6.78
CA ILE A 108 11.61 7.48 -7.16
C ILE A 108 11.56 6.81 -8.53
N GLY A 109 10.80 5.73 -8.64
CA GLY A 109 10.55 5.02 -9.89
C GLY A 109 9.05 4.90 -10.16
N VAL A 110 8.64 5.20 -11.40
CA VAL A 110 7.27 4.97 -11.87
C VAL A 110 7.29 3.80 -12.84
N ILE A 111 6.49 2.77 -12.57
CA ILE A 111 6.29 1.64 -13.47
C ILE A 111 5.04 1.93 -14.30
N GLU A 112 5.22 2.39 -15.54
CA GLU A 112 4.17 2.98 -16.38
C GLU A 112 2.89 2.13 -16.51
N ASN A 113 3.04 0.81 -16.65
CA ASN A 113 1.89 -0.10 -16.77
C ASN A 113 1.38 -0.63 -15.42
N GLY A 114 2.09 -0.33 -14.32
CA GLY A 114 1.76 -0.83 -12.99
C GLY A 114 0.52 -0.17 -12.41
N THR A 115 -0.29 -0.97 -11.74
CA THR A 115 -1.42 -0.55 -10.91
C THR A 115 -0.98 -0.42 -9.43
N HIS A 116 -1.92 -0.58 -8.49
CA HIS A 116 -1.65 -0.44 -7.06
C HIS A 116 -0.76 -1.55 -6.49
N PHE A 117 -0.98 -2.80 -6.90
CA PHE A 117 -0.25 -3.96 -6.40
C PHE A 117 0.89 -4.35 -7.35
N LEU A 118 1.89 -3.47 -7.47
CA LEU A 118 3.06 -3.64 -8.36
C LEU A 118 3.75 -5.00 -8.22
N GLN A 119 3.82 -5.52 -7.00
CA GLN A 119 4.47 -6.79 -6.69
C GLN A 119 3.80 -7.98 -7.40
N SER A 120 2.50 -7.87 -7.69
CA SER A 120 1.72 -8.86 -8.44
C SER A 120 1.65 -8.47 -9.91
N ASP A 121 1.25 -7.24 -10.20
CA ASP A 121 0.88 -6.77 -11.54
C ASP A 121 2.07 -6.65 -12.51
N GLU A 122 3.21 -6.17 -12.00
CA GLU A 122 4.44 -5.91 -12.78
C GLU A 122 5.65 -6.57 -12.11
N MET A 123 5.46 -7.80 -11.61
CA MET A 123 6.41 -8.55 -10.77
C MET A 123 7.85 -8.52 -11.27
N GLU A 124 8.08 -8.78 -12.56
CA GLU A 124 9.42 -8.83 -13.14
C GLU A 124 10.12 -7.46 -13.12
N VAL A 125 9.40 -6.42 -13.54
CA VAL A 125 9.91 -5.05 -13.58
C VAL A 125 10.13 -4.53 -12.16
N PHE A 126 9.15 -4.74 -11.27
CA PHE A 126 9.23 -4.37 -9.86
C PHE A 126 10.45 -4.99 -9.18
N ASN A 127 10.62 -6.31 -9.30
CA ASN A 127 11.76 -7.02 -8.71
C ASN A 127 13.10 -6.57 -9.33
N LYS A 128 13.15 -6.33 -10.65
CA LYS A 128 14.37 -5.83 -11.31
C LYS A 128 14.77 -4.45 -10.78
N GLN A 129 13.82 -3.55 -10.55
CA GLN A 129 14.10 -2.22 -9.98
C GLN A 129 14.66 -2.32 -8.56
N ILE A 130 14.07 -3.19 -7.72
CA ILE A 130 14.58 -3.46 -6.37
C ILE A 130 16.02 -4.01 -6.44
N TRP A 131 16.27 -5.02 -7.27
CA TRP A 131 17.61 -5.60 -7.42
C TRP A 131 18.64 -4.59 -7.91
N ASN A 132 18.27 -3.75 -8.87
CA ASN A 132 19.15 -2.68 -9.35
C ASN A 132 19.47 -1.69 -8.22
N PHE A 133 18.49 -1.30 -7.43
CA PHE A 133 18.70 -0.40 -6.29
C PHE A 133 19.63 -1.01 -5.23
N LEU A 134 19.39 -2.27 -4.85
CA LEU A 134 20.18 -2.97 -3.83
C LEU A 134 21.64 -3.25 -4.27
N ASN A 135 21.87 -3.49 -5.56
CA ASN A 135 23.21 -3.80 -6.09
C ASN A 135 24.03 -2.57 -6.49
N GLN A 136 23.44 -1.37 -6.44
CA GLN A 136 24.21 -0.16 -6.68
C GLN A 136 25.19 0.08 -5.54
N LYS A 137 26.46 0.31 -5.89
CA LYS A 137 27.48 0.66 -4.90
C LYS A 137 27.05 1.93 -4.17
N THR A 138 26.95 1.84 -2.85
CA THR A 138 26.80 3.00 -1.96
C THR A 138 28.18 3.65 -1.84
N THR A 139 28.39 4.77 -2.52
CA THR A 139 29.54 5.68 -2.29
C THR A 139 29.42 6.39 -0.96
#